data_AF-A0A7S1J905-F1
#
_entry.id   AF-A0A7S1J905-F1
#
_cell.length_a   1.000
_cell.length_b   1.000
_cell.length_c   1.000
_cell.angle_alpha   90.00
_cell.angle_beta   90.00
_cell.angle_gamma   90.00
#
_symmetry.space_group_name_H-M   'P 1'
#
loop_
_entity.id
_entity.type
_entity.pdbx_description
1 polymer ?
#
loop_
_entity_poly.entity_id
_entity_poly.type
_entity_poly.pdbx_seq_one_letter_code
_entity_poly.pdbx_strand_id
1 'polypeptide(L)'
;MAAKLFGLGACLTTVGLLVFRMSRPKQDPVPGSIPSDSRQQVVAFVTELQDRICHTLEDMDGGAKFHEDIWEKTPKGTGGGRTRVIRNGNIFEQGGVNYSQVTSSQLPPTILVKHPHLKGQPFFATGISIVLHPKNPHVPTVHMNYRYFEA
;
A
#
# COMPACT_ATOMS: atom_id res chain seq x y z
N MET A 1 8.94 66.77 34.74
CA MET A 1 8.06 67.03 35.91
C MET A 1 7.22 65.78 36.12
N ALA A 2 7.13 65.32 37.37
CA ALA A 2 6.54 64.06 37.86
C ALA A 2 5.11 63.77 37.28
N ALA A 3 4.60 62.54 37.21
CA ALA A 3 4.51 61.58 38.31
C ALA A 3 4.26 60.12 37.86
N LYS A 4 4.79 59.20 38.69
CA LYS A 4 4.40 57.79 38.79
C LYS A 4 2.99 57.68 39.38
N LEU A 5 2.17 56.75 38.90
CA LEU A 5 1.20 56.04 39.75
C LEU A 5 1.12 54.56 39.31
N PHE A 6 1.41 53.67 40.25
CA PHE A 6 1.17 52.24 40.18
C PHE A 6 -0.33 51.96 40.33
N GLY A 7 -0.83 50.95 39.61
CA GLY A 7 -2.15 50.37 39.84
C GLY A 7 -2.22 48.96 39.27
N LEU A 8 -2.04 47.96 40.13
CA LEU A 8 -2.31 46.55 39.83
C LEU A 8 -3.79 46.37 39.46
N GLY A 9 -4.04 45.66 38.38
CA GLY A 9 -5.37 45.16 38.01
C GLY A 9 -5.23 43.87 37.23
N ALA A 10 -5.08 42.75 37.95
CA ALA A 10 -5.14 41.42 37.36
C ALA A 10 -6.58 41.13 36.93
N CYS A 11 -6.78 40.79 35.65
CA CYS A 11 -8.00 40.19 35.15
C CYS A 11 -7.64 38.95 34.32
N LEU A 12 -7.78 37.78 34.96
CA LEU A 12 -8.06 36.49 34.32
C LEU A 12 -9.29 36.69 33.40
N THR A 13 -9.50 36.09 32.22
CA THR A 13 -9.09 34.82 31.64
C THR A 13 -9.73 34.79 30.24
N THR A 14 -8.98 34.51 29.18
CA THR A 14 -9.54 33.88 27.97
C THR A 14 -8.47 32.95 27.44
N VAL A 15 -8.58 31.68 27.84
CA VAL A 15 -7.67 30.61 27.43
C VAL A 15 -8.01 30.24 26.00
N GLY A 16 -7.22 30.73 25.05
CA GLY A 16 -7.20 30.18 23.70
C GLY A 16 -6.66 28.75 23.78
N LEU A 17 -7.51 27.76 23.54
CA LEU A 17 -7.11 26.36 23.43
C LEU A 17 -6.41 26.16 22.08
N LEU A 18 -5.15 26.56 22.01
CA LEU A 18 -4.25 26.20 20.92
C LEU A 18 -3.92 24.71 21.09
N VAL A 19 -4.68 23.84 20.43
CA VAL A 19 -4.35 22.40 20.35
C VAL A 19 -3.12 22.27 19.45
N PHE A 20 -1.94 22.45 20.05
CA PHE A 20 -0.71 21.95 19.46
C PHE A 20 -0.85 20.44 19.35
N ARG A 21 -1.11 19.96 18.13
CA ARG A 21 -0.99 18.55 17.80
C ARG A 21 0.48 18.19 17.93
N MET A 22 0.89 17.79 19.14
CA MET A 22 2.21 17.24 19.38
C MET A 22 2.34 15.99 18.52
N SER A 23 3.02 16.12 17.38
CA SER A 23 3.50 14.98 16.61
C SER A 23 4.34 14.14 17.57
N ARG A 24 3.91 12.91 17.82
CA ARG A 24 4.68 11.99 18.67
C ARG A 24 6.10 11.93 18.11
N PRO A 25 7.14 11.98 18.96
CA PRO A 25 8.50 11.77 18.49
C PRO A 25 8.56 10.43 17.74
N LYS A 26 9.11 10.45 16.53
CA LYS A 26 9.34 9.25 15.72
C LYS A 26 10.34 8.42 16.51
N GLN A 27 9.86 7.40 17.23
CA GLN A 27 10.73 6.50 17.97
C GLN A 27 11.64 5.79 16.97
N ASP A 28 12.93 5.76 17.25
CA ASP A 28 13.86 4.98 16.45
C ASP A 28 13.41 3.51 16.46
N PRO A 29 13.37 2.82 15.31
CA PRO A 29 12.87 1.46 15.26
C PRO A 29 13.73 0.57 16.17
N VAL A 30 13.09 -0.14 17.09
CA VAL A 30 13.76 -1.19 17.88
C VAL A 30 14.26 -2.24 16.88
N PRO A 31 15.55 -2.62 16.89
CA PRO A 31 16.07 -3.64 15.99
C PRO A 31 15.23 -4.92 16.06
N GLY A 32 14.63 -5.32 14.94
CA GLY A 32 13.75 -6.50 14.85
C GLY A 32 12.24 -6.22 15.02
N SER A 33 11.82 -4.98 15.28
CA SER A 33 10.40 -4.60 15.28
C SER A 33 9.93 -4.14 13.90
N ILE A 34 8.71 -4.50 13.53
CA ILE A 34 8.07 -4.02 12.28
C ILE A 34 7.77 -2.51 12.46
N PRO A 35 8.20 -1.64 11.54
CA PRO A 35 7.87 -0.22 11.61
C PRO A 35 6.35 0.00 11.67
N SER A 36 5.90 0.98 12.44
CA SER A 36 4.46 1.26 12.61
C SER A 36 3.75 1.66 11.31
N ASP A 37 4.50 2.09 10.31
CA ASP A 37 4.05 2.51 8.99
C ASP A 37 4.40 1.49 7.88
N SER A 38 4.77 0.25 8.24
CA SER A 38 5.15 -0.81 7.30
C SER A 38 4.11 -1.04 6.21
N ARG A 39 2.82 -1.11 6.58
CA ARG A 39 1.73 -1.36 5.63
C ARG A 39 1.65 -0.27 4.57
N GLN A 40 1.77 0.99 4.98
CA GLN A 40 1.75 2.15 4.08
C GLN A 40 2.98 2.13 3.16
N GLN A 41 4.17 1.87 3.71
CA GLN A 41 5.41 1.80 2.93
C GLN A 41 5.35 0.69 1.87
N VAL A 42 4.89 -0.51 2.25
CA VAL A 42 4.81 -1.63 1.31
C VAL A 42 3.76 -1.38 0.24
N VAL A 43 2.59 -0.83 0.61
CA VAL A 43 1.54 -0.47 -0.37
C VAL A 43 2.09 0.52 -1.40
N ALA A 44 2.71 1.62 -0.95
CA ALA A 44 3.31 2.60 -1.84
C ALA A 44 4.35 1.96 -2.76
N PHE A 45 5.26 1.16 -2.20
CA PHE A 45 6.27 0.44 -2.96
C PHE A 45 5.67 -0.47 -4.05
N VAL A 46 4.68 -1.32 -3.72
CA VAL A 46 4.13 -2.26 -4.71
C VAL A 46 3.28 -1.55 -5.76
N THR A 47 2.60 -0.46 -5.41
CA THR A 47 1.84 0.35 -6.39
C THR A 47 2.77 1.04 -7.36
N GLU A 48 3.85 1.66 -6.87
CA GLU A 48 4.88 2.29 -7.70
C GLU A 48 5.63 1.26 -8.55
N LEU A 49 5.88 0.06 -8.01
CA LEU A 49 6.48 -1.03 -8.75
C LEU A 49 5.59 -1.48 -9.91
N GLN A 50 4.28 -1.62 -9.71
CA GLN A 50 3.33 -1.91 -10.80
C GLN A 50 3.39 -0.82 -11.87
N ASP A 51 3.39 0.45 -11.47
CA ASP A 51 3.43 1.58 -12.39
C ASP A 51 4.73 1.59 -13.21
N ARG A 52 5.89 1.41 -12.57
CA ARG A 52 7.19 1.36 -13.27
C ARG A 52 7.28 0.17 -14.23
N ILE A 53 6.83 -1.01 -13.81
CA ILE A 53 6.88 -2.21 -14.66
C ILE A 53 5.97 -2.03 -15.87
N CYS A 54 4.73 -1.56 -15.68
CA CYS A 54 3.82 -1.34 -16.80
C CYS A 54 4.39 -0.34 -17.80
N HIS A 55 4.85 0.84 -17.36
CA HIS A 55 5.45 1.84 -18.26
C HIS A 55 6.66 1.26 -19.02
N THR A 56 7.57 0.58 -18.32
CA THR A 56 8.77 -0.01 -18.95
C THR A 56 8.39 -1.04 -20.01
N LEU A 57 7.41 -1.90 -19.72
CA LEU A 57 6.97 -2.93 -20.67
C LEU A 57 6.25 -2.32 -21.88
N GLU A 58 5.46 -1.25 -21.68
CA GLU A 58 4.82 -0.54 -22.78
C GLU A 58 5.82 0.19 -23.68
N ASP A 59 6.86 0.80 -23.09
CA ASP A 59 7.92 1.45 -23.84
C ASP A 59 8.75 0.45 -24.64
N MET A 60 9.01 -0.74 -24.06
CA MET A 60 9.64 -1.84 -24.76
C MET A 60 8.76 -2.38 -25.91
N ASP A 61 7.47 -2.57 -25.67
CA ASP A 61 6.54 -3.07 -26.70
C ASP A 61 6.35 -2.05 -27.84
N GLY A 62 6.28 -0.77 -27.52
CA GLY A 62 6.17 0.33 -28.48
C GLY A 62 4.85 0.35 -29.27
N GLY A 63 3.89 -0.51 -28.94
CA GLY A 63 2.61 -0.64 -29.65
C GLY A 63 1.42 -0.71 -28.71
N ALA A 64 1.26 -1.84 -28.00
CA ALA A 64 0.13 -2.01 -27.08
C ALA A 64 0.37 -1.32 -25.73
N LYS A 65 -0.75 -1.01 -25.07
CA LYS A 65 -0.79 -0.40 -23.74
C LYS A 65 -1.56 -1.29 -22.78
N PHE A 66 -1.29 -1.16 -21.48
CA PHE A 66 -2.06 -1.85 -20.45
C PHE A 66 -3.46 -1.24 -20.34
N HIS A 67 -4.47 -2.10 -20.34
CA HIS A 67 -5.81 -1.76 -19.91
C HIS A 67 -5.94 -2.00 -18.40
N GLU A 68 -6.36 -0.99 -17.67
CA GLU A 68 -6.54 -1.04 -16.22
C GLU A 68 -8.00 -1.30 -15.85
N ASP A 69 -8.18 -2.24 -14.93
CA ASP A 69 -9.43 -2.51 -14.23
C ASP A 69 -9.21 -2.38 -12.72
N ILE A 70 -9.90 -1.43 -12.11
CA ILE A 70 -9.87 -1.17 -10.68
C ILE A 70 -11.07 -1.86 -10.05
N TRP A 71 -10.82 -2.66 -9.03
CA TRP A 71 -11.86 -3.42 -8.35
C TRP A 71 -11.73 -3.32 -6.84
N GLU A 72 -12.85 -3.51 -6.16
CA GLU A 72 -12.95 -3.51 -4.71
C GLU A 72 -13.43 -4.87 -4.20
N LYS A 73 -12.93 -5.28 -3.03
CA LYS A 73 -13.32 -6.55 -2.42
C LYS A 73 -14.54 -6.34 -1.54
N THR A 74 -15.70 -6.81 -2.00
CA THR A 74 -16.97 -6.81 -1.24
C THR A 74 -17.56 -8.22 -1.19
N PRO A 75 -18.46 -8.58 -0.24
CA PRO A 75 -18.83 -7.87 0.99
C PRO A 75 -18.07 -8.33 2.25
N LYS A 76 -17.37 -9.48 2.20
CA LYS A 76 -16.76 -10.14 3.37
C LYS A 76 -15.32 -9.67 3.69
N GLY A 77 -14.91 -8.50 3.22
CA GLY A 77 -13.57 -7.96 3.45
C GLY A 77 -13.50 -6.49 3.04
N THR A 78 -12.36 -5.87 3.28
CA THR A 78 -12.04 -4.51 2.80
C THR A 78 -10.77 -4.57 1.95
N GLY A 79 -10.64 -3.64 1.00
CA GLY A 79 -9.51 -3.58 0.07
C GLY A 79 -9.95 -3.70 -1.39
N GLY A 80 -9.01 -4.05 -2.26
CA GLY A 80 -9.21 -4.04 -3.70
C GLY A 80 -7.91 -4.28 -4.45
N GLY A 81 -7.87 -3.90 -5.71
CA GLY A 81 -6.69 -4.04 -6.53
C GLY A 81 -6.79 -3.31 -7.86
N ARG A 82 -5.68 -3.36 -8.59
CA ARG A 82 -5.56 -2.88 -9.97
C ARG A 82 -5.09 -4.04 -10.82
N THR A 83 -5.95 -4.51 -11.71
CA THR A 83 -5.59 -5.50 -12.72
C THR A 83 -5.16 -4.73 -13.96
N ARG A 84 -3.94 -4.96 -14.46
CA ARG A 84 -3.49 -4.37 -15.72
C ARG A 84 -3.16 -5.45 -16.71
N VAL A 85 -3.83 -5.43 -17.87
CA VAL A 85 -3.66 -6.44 -18.92
C VAL A 85 -3.21 -5.78 -20.22
N ILE A 86 -2.14 -6.32 -20.82
CA ILE A 86 -1.70 -5.96 -22.18
C ILE A 86 -2.01 -7.13 -23.10
N ARG A 87 -2.50 -6.85 -24.31
CA ARG A 87 -2.80 -7.85 -25.34
C ARG A 87 -2.45 -7.32 -26.71
N ASN A 88 -2.12 -8.23 -27.63
CA ASN A 88 -1.88 -7.92 -29.03
C ASN A 88 -0.79 -6.86 -29.26
N GLY A 89 0.24 -6.83 -28.40
CA GLY A 89 1.41 -5.96 -28.54
C GLY A 89 2.40 -6.42 -29.59
N ASN A 90 3.46 -5.65 -29.84
CA ASN A 90 4.49 -6.05 -30.81
C ASN A 90 5.41 -7.15 -30.23
N ILE A 91 5.72 -7.05 -28.94
CA ILE A 91 6.55 -7.99 -28.20
C ILE A 91 5.67 -8.96 -27.42
N PHE A 92 4.63 -8.46 -26.74
CA PHE A 92 3.78 -9.28 -25.88
C PHE A 92 2.51 -9.74 -26.58
N GLU A 93 2.27 -11.04 -26.63
CA GLU A 93 1.00 -11.61 -27.09
C GLU A 93 -0.09 -11.28 -26.06
N GLN A 94 0.20 -11.58 -24.80
CA GLN A 94 -0.62 -11.27 -23.65
C GLN A 94 0.24 -11.13 -22.39
N GLY A 95 -0.13 -10.22 -21.49
CA GLY A 95 0.52 -10.09 -20.20
C GLY A 95 -0.40 -9.49 -19.15
N GLY A 96 -0.09 -9.74 -17.89
CA GLY A 96 -0.81 -9.19 -16.76
C GLY A 96 0.17 -8.75 -15.66
N VAL A 97 -0.06 -7.55 -15.12
CA VAL A 97 0.67 -7.01 -13.97
C VAL A 97 -0.36 -6.57 -12.94
N ASN A 98 -0.60 -7.41 -11.94
CA ASN A 98 -1.74 -7.27 -11.04
C ASN A 98 -1.29 -6.89 -9.64
N TYR A 99 -1.91 -5.86 -9.09
CA TYR A 99 -1.75 -5.42 -7.72
C TYR A 99 -3.02 -5.74 -6.91
N SER A 100 -2.83 -6.12 -5.65
CA SER A 100 -3.94 -6.25 -4.71
C SER A 100 -3.52 -5.86 -3.29
N GLN A 101 -4.48 -5.34 -2.54
CA GLN A 101 -4.38 -5.08 -1.11
C GLN A 101 -5.70 -5.51 -0.46
N VAL A 102 -5.63 -6.38 0.53
CA VAL A 102 -6.81 -6.90 1.22
C VAL A 102 -6.60 -6.85 2.73
N THR A 103 -7.67 -6.49 3.44
CA THR A 103 -7.75 -6.53 4.89
C THR A 103 -9.02 -7.28 5.30
N SER A 104 -8.92 -8.09 6.33
CA SER A 104 -10.04 -8.86 6.88
C SER A 104 -9.93 -8.94 8.39
N SER A 105 -11.05 -9.04 9.08
CA SER A 105 -11.11 -9.31 10.53
C SER A 105 -10.76 -10.74 10.89
N GLN A 106 -10.71 -11.65 9.91
CA GLN A 106 -10.48 -13.07 10.14
C GLN A 106 -9.53 -13.65 9.09
N LEU A 107 -8.56 -14.43 9.55
CA LEU A 107 -7.65 -15.22 8.72
C LEU A 107 -8.39 -16.26 7.86
N PRO A 108 -7.89 -16.55 6.64
CA PRO A 108 -8.44 -17.61 5.79
C PRO A 108 -8.35 -18.99 6.45
N PRO A 109 -9.34 -19.88 6.24
CA PRO A 109 -9.33 -21.23 6.80
C PRO A 109 -8.05 -22.03 6.48
N THR A 110 -7.47 -21.82 5.30
CA THR A 110 -6.23 -22.49 4.86
C THR A 110 -5.02 -22.19 5.76
N ILE A 111 -4.94 -20.98 6.33
CA ILE A 111 -3.89 -20.61 7.28
C ILE A 111 -4.17 -21.23 8.65
N LEU A 112 -5.45 -21.24 9.06
CA LEU A 112 -5.87 -21.77 10.36
C LEU A 112 -5.64 -23.28 10.51
N VAL A 113 -5.60 -24.04 9.41
CA VAL A 113 -5.20 -25.46 9.45
C VAL A 113 -3.80 -25.63 10.03
N LYS A 114 -2.86 -24.74 9.66
CA LYS A 114 -1.47 -24.78 10.14
C LYS A 114 -1.26 -23.99 11.43
N HIS A 115 -2.08 -22.97 11.66
CA HIS A 115 -1.97 -22.07 12.82
C HIS A 115 -3.33 -21.87 13.53
N PRO A 116 -3.88 -22.91 14.20
CA PRO A 116 -5.21 -22.84 14.81
C PRO A 116 -5.33 -21.75 15.90
N HIS A 117 -4.23 -21.44 16.58
CA HIS A 117 -4.16 -20.43 17.65
C HIS A 117 -4.36 -18.99 17.15
N LEU A 118 -4.27 -18.75 15.83
CA LEU A 118 -4.52 -17.43 15.22
C LEU A 118 -5.99 -17.20 14.86
N LYS A 119 -6.90 -18.09 15.25
CA LYS A 119 -8.33 -17.98 14.94
C LYS A 119 -8.88 -16.65 15.45
N GLY A 120 -9.54 -15.91 14.56
CA GLY A 120 -10.15 -14.62 14.88
C GLY A 120 -9.20 -13.43 14.78
N GLN A 121 -7.92 -13.64 14.46
CA GLN A 121 -6.99 -12.53 14.22
C GLN A 121 -7.30 -11.83 12.89
N PRO A 122 -7.22 -10.49 12.86
CA PRO A 122 -7.27 -9.74 11.62
C PRO A 122 -6.01 -10.01 10.80
N PHE A 123 -6.09 -9.77 9.49
CA PHE A 123 -4.90 -9.82 8.65
C PHE A 123 -4.90 -8.74 7.59
N PHE A 124 -3.70 -8.40 7.16
CA PHE A 124 -3.38 -7.54 6.05
C PHE A 124 -2.51 -8.29 5.05
N ALA A 125 -2.85 -8.20 3.76
CA ALA A 125 -2.03 -8.75 2.70
C ALA A 125 -2.00 -7.80 1.51
N THR A 126 -0.82 -7.60 0.93
CA THR A 126 -0.66 -6.84 -0.31
C THR A 126 0.43 -7.46 -1.18
N GLY A 127 0.40 -7.19 -2.47
CA GLY A 127 1.43 -7.66 -3.36
C GLY A 127 1.15 -7.41 -4.83
N ILE A 128 2.13 -7.82 -5.63
CA ILE A 128 2.12 -7.77 -7.09
C ILE A 128 2.32 -9.17 -7.66
N SER A 129 1.63 -9.47 -8.76
CA SER A 129 1.77 -10.71 -9.52
C SER A 129 1.85 -10.42 -11.00
N ILE A 130 2.78 -11.09 -11.69
CA ILE A 130 3.08 -10.82 -13.09
C ILE A 130 3.12 -12.13 -13.86
N VAL A 131 2.50 -12.14 -15.03
CA VAL A 131 2.71 -13.16 -16.07
C VAL A 131 2.86 -12.43 -17.40
N LEU A 132 3.92 -12.72 -18.16
CA LEU A 132 4.15 -12.15 -19.48
C LEU A 132 4.36 -13.26 -20.50
N HIS A 133 3.60 -13.24 -21.59
CA HIS A 133 3.74 -14.13 -22.74
C HIS A 133 4.23 -13.34 -23.96
N PRO A 134 5.52 -13.42 -24.30
CA PRO A 134 6.06 -12.85 -25.53
C PRO A 134 5.53 -13.58 -26.77
N LYS A 135 5.42 -12.86 -27.90
CA LYS A 135 5.07 -13.43 -29.21
C LYS A 135 6.20 -14.27 -29.79
N ASN A 136 7.44 -13.86 -29.59
CA ASN A 136 8.60 -14.57 -30.14
C ASN A 136 8.88 -15.82 -29.28
N PRO A 137 8.82 -17.04 -29.86
CA PRO A 137 9.02 -18.29 -29.11
C PRO A 137 10.42 -18.44 -28.51
N HIS A 138 11.39 -17.63 -28.94
CA HIS A 138 12.74 -17.60 -28.36
C HIS A 138 12.85 -16.70 -27.12
N VAL A 139 11.81 -15.92 -26.79
CA VAL A 139 11.75 -15.13 -25.57
C VAL A 139 10.85 -15.86 -24.56
N PRO A 140 11.35 -16.21 -23.36
CA PRO A 140 10.62 -17.04 -22.43
C PRO A 140 9.43 -16.31 -21.81
N THR A 141 8.40 -17.08 -21.45
CA THR A 141 7.35 -16.61 -20.54
C THR A 141 7.95 -16.35 -19.16
N VAL A 142 7.57 -15.24 -18.53
CA VAL A 142 8.03 -14.87 -17.17
C VAL A 142 6.84 -14.86 -16.22
N HIS A 143 7.05 -15.41 -15.03
CA HIS A 143 6.14 -15.26 -13.89
C HIS A 143 6.90 -14.72 -12.68
N MET A 144 6.33 -13.73 -12.00
CA MET A 144 6.89 -13.15 -10.78
C MET A 144 5.79 -12.87 -9.78
N ASN A 145 6.08 -13.10 -8.50
CA ASN A 145 5.15 -12.79 -7.43
C ASN A 145 5.91 -12.24 -6.21
N TYR A 146 5.48 -11.08 -5.71
CA TYR A 146 5.98 -10.48 -4.48
C TYR A 146 4.79 -10.16 -3.57
N ARG A 147 4.83 -10.65 -2.33
CA ARG A 147 3.74 -10.50 -1.36
C ARG A 147 4.25 -10.16 0.02
N TYR A 148 3.49 -9.32 0.69
CA TYR A 148 3.62 -8.98 2.10
C TYR A 148 2.37 -9.45 2.85
N PHE A 149 2.57 -9.99 4.04
CA PHE A 149 1.52 -10.53 4.88
C PHE A 149 1.79 -10.21 6.35
N GLU A 150 0.77 -9.74 7.06
CA GLU A 150 0.82 -9.37 8.48
C GLU A 150 -0.51 -9.79 9.14
N ALA A 151 -0.45 -10.46 10.30
CA ALA A 151 -1.61 -10.93 11.08
C ALA A 151 -1.32 -10.91 12.58
#